data_AF-A0A8H8WX76-F1
#
_entry.id   AF-A0A8H8WX76-F1
#
_cell.length_a   1.000
_cell.length_b   1.000
_cell.length_c   1.000
_cell.angle_alpha   90.00
_cell.angle_beta   90.00
_cell.angle_gamma   90.00
#
_symmetry.space_group_name_H-M   'P 1'
#
loop_
_entity.id
_entity.type
_entity.pdbx_description
1 polymer ?
#
loop_
_entity_poly.entity_id
_entity_poly.type
_entity_poly.pdbx_seq_one_letter_code
_entity_poly.pdbx_strand_id
1 'polypeptide(L)'
;MAMMILRDDALWTGQILGDPEVASLIASLPAGAPVTLRIAGTPIRFHKMEGGPDGRPLPGLTVDAAHAQAWAALRQEHAGAVPLEIEGSPRRRDPYLESLSAMLDEWNSPEDAEAFDDL
;
A
#
# COMPACT_ATOMS: atom_id res chain seq x y z
N MET A 1 8.68 2.33 -7.97
CA MET A 1 7.82 1.12 -8.06
C MET A 1 8.51 0.05 -7.24
N ALA A 2 7.88 -0.41 -6.18
CA ALA A 2 8.47 -1.41 -5.31
C ALA A 2 8.30 -2.81 -5.92
N MET A 3 9.32 -3.62 -5.81
CA MET A 3 9.28 -5.05 -6.13
C MET A 3 9.48 -5.85 -4.85
N MET A 4 8.92 -7.04 -4.79
CA MET A 4 9.07 -7.94 -3.66
C MET A 4 9.50 -9.31 -4.13
N ILE A 5 10.49 -9.90 -3.46
CA ILE A 5 10.85 -11.30 -3.68
C ILE A 5 9.94 -12.20 -2.83
N LEU A 6 9.16 -13.05 -3.52
CA LEU A 6 8.34 -14.07 -2.88
C LEU A 6 9.20 -15.29 -2.50
N ARG A 7 9.61 -15.40 -1.23
CA ARG A 7 10.43 -16.53 -0.74
C ARG A 7 9.88 -17.21 0.50
N ASP A 8 9.31 -16.42 1.41
CA ASP A 8 8.91 -16.89 2.73
C ASP A 8 7.39 -16.82 2.92
N ASP A 9 6.89 -17.44 3.98
CA ASP A 9 5.48 -17.33 4.38
C ASP A 9 5.16 -15.92 4.91
N ALA A 10 6.13 -15.37 5.63
CA ALA A 10 6.12 -13.99 6.07
C ALA A 10 6.75 -13.06 5.05
N LEU A 11 6.25 -11.83 4.99
CA LEU A 11 6.84 -10.77 4.19
C LEU A 11 7.84 -10.00 5.05
N TRP A 12 9.10 -10.00 4.63
CA TRP A 12 10.17 -9.26 5.31
C TRP A 12 10.50 -7.97 4.56
N THR A 13 10.73 -6.86 5.27
CA THR A 13 11.08 -5.59 4.60
C THR A 13 12.39 -5.67 3.81
N GLY A 14 13.30 -6.59 4.19
CA GLY A 14 14.54 -6.86 3.44
C GLY A 14 14.32 -7.55 2.09
N GLN A 15 13.12 -8.03 1.80
CA GLN A 15 12.74 -8.62 0.50
C GLN A 15 12.13 -7.60 -0.46
N ILE A 16 11.93 -6.36 0.01
CA ILE A 16 11.41 -5.25 -0.79
C ILE A 16 12.59 -4.58 -1.51
N LEU A 17 12.49 -4.50 -2.83
CA LEU A 17 13.48 -3.93 -3.73
C LEU A 17 12.91 -2.69 -4.42
N GLY A 18 13.78 -1.72 -4.69
CA GLY A 18 13.45 -0.57 -5.54
C GLY A 18 12.68 0.58 -4.87
N ASP A 19 12.22 0.43 -3.63
CA ASP A 19 11.54 1.51 -2.89
C ASP A 19 11.78 1.45 -1.37
N PRO A 20 12.73 2.23 -0.82
CA PRO A 20 13.00 2.23 0.62
C PRO A 20 11.89 2.91 1.45
N GLU A 21 11.04 3.74 0.84
CA GLU A 21 9.94 4.41 1.53
C GLU A 21 8.88 3.38 1.97
N VAL A 22 8.56 2.42 1.10
CA VAL A 22 7.65 1.29 1.41
C VAL A 22 8.15 0.48 2.61
N ALA A 23 9.45 0.16 2.64
CA ALA A 23 10.05 -0.55 3.75
C ALA A 23 9.99 0.27 5.06
N SER A 24 10.21 1.58 4.99
CA SER A 24 10.13 2.50 6.15
C SER A 24 8.69 2.63 6.68
N LEU A 25 7.70 2.72 5.79
CA LEU A 25 6.29 2.74 6.15
C LEU A 25 5.89 1.46 6.90
N ILE A 26 6.26 0.30 6.35
CA ILE A 26 5.99 -1.00 7.00
C ILE A 26 6.72 -1.10 8.35
N ALA A 27 7.93 -0.55 8.47
CA ALA A 27 8.67 -0.51 9.73
C ALA A 27 8.01 0.38 10.78
N SER A 28 7.34 1.46 10.35
CA SER A 28 6.68 2.44 11.21
C SER A 28 5.28 2.01 11.68
N LEU A 29 4.72 0.93 11.12
CA LEU A 29 3.44 0.39 11.55
C LEU A 29 3.51 -0.18 12.98
N PRO A 30 2.48 0.05 13.82
CA PRO A 30 2.40 -0.55 15.15
C PRO A 30 2.26 -2.07 15.06
N ALA A 31 2.74 -2.79 16.07
CA ALA A 31 2.56 -4.24 16.18
C ALA A 31 1.08 -4.62 16.07
N GLY A 32 0.77 -5.67 15.30
CA GLY A 32 -0.60 -6.12 15.04
C GLY A 32 -1.41 -5.24 14.08
N ALA A 33 -0.87 -4.11 13.60
CA ALA A 33 -1.59 -3.24 12.68
C ALA A 33 -1.91 -3.97 11.37
N PRO A 34 -3.16 -3.92 10.90
CA PRO A 34 -3.53 -4.46 9.60
C PRO A 34 -2.99 -3.56 8.48
N VAL A 35 -2.46 -4.17 7.43
CA VAL A 35 -2.04 -3.49 6.20
C VAL A 35 -2.45 -4.33 5.01
N THR A 36 -3.09 -3.73 4.03
CA THR A 36 -3.43 -4.40 2.77
C THR A 36 -2.38 -4.05 1.72
N LEU A 37 -1.80 -5.07 1.10
CA LEU A 37 -0.79 -4.93 0.07
C LEU A 37 -1.32 -5.55 -1.22
N ARG A 38 -1.20 -4.84 -2.34
CA ARG A 38 -1.47 -5.38 -3.67
C ARG A 38 -0.18 -5.97 -4.21
N ILE A 39 -0.17 -7.29 -4.38
CA ILE A 39 0.98 -8.06 -4.85
C ILE A 39 0.60 -8.65 -6.20
N ALA A 40 1.33 -8.29 -7.26
CA ALA A 40 0.95 -8.64 -8.63
C ALA A 40 -0.51 -8.29 -8.98
N GLY A 41 -1.01 -7.17 -8.43
CA GLY A 41 -2.40 -6.72 -8.62
C GLY A 41 -3.44 -7.37 -7.70
N THR A 42 -3.06 -8.42 -6.95
CA THR A 42 -3.95 -9.12 -6.01
C THR A 42 -3.87 -8.48 -4.62
N PRO A 43 -4.97 -7.97 -4.05
CA PRO A 43 -4.99 -7.44 -2.70
C PRO A 43 -4.88 -8.58 -1.68
N ILE A 44 -3.85 -8.53 -0.84
CA ILE A 44 -3.61 -9.48 0.24
C ILE A 44 -3.51 -8.70 1.54
N ARG A 45 -4.27 -9.11 2.54
CA ARG A 45 -4.22 -8.52 3.87
C ARG A 45 -3.11 -9.14 4.69
N PHE A 46 -2.31 -8.30 5.33
CA PHE A 46 -1.27 -8.67 6.26
C PHE A 46 -1.46 -7.97 7.60
N HIS A 47 -0.79 -8.48 8.62
CA HIS A 47 -0.69 -7.88 9.94
C HIS A 47 0.77 -7.69 10.30
N LYS A 48 1.10 -6.54 10.89
CA LYS A 48 2.43 -6.30 11.43
C LYS A 48 2.74 -7.33 12.52
N MET A 49 3.86 -8.01 12.39
CA MET A 49 4.27 -8.96 13.43
C MET A 49 4.39 -8.26 14.78
N GLU A 50 3.93 -8.93 15.82
CA GLU A 50 4.22 -8.52 17.18
C GLU A 50 5.74 -8.56 17.40
N GLY A 51 6.26 -7.55 18.11
CA GLY A 51 7.69 -7.40 18.32
C GLY A 51 8.32 -8.65 18.95
N GLY A 52 9.62 -8.81 18.73
CA GLY A 52 10.39 -9.87 19.38
C GLY A 52 10.45 -9.69 20.91
N PRO A 53 10.98 -10.68 21.65
CA PRO A 53 11.08 -10.64 23.12
C PRO A 53 11.86 -9.43 23.67
N ASP A 54 12.65 -8.74 22.84
CA ASP A 54 13.36 -7.49 23.15
C ASP A 54 12.49 -6.22 23.03
N GLY A 55 11.18 -6.35 22.78
CA GLY A 55 10.24 -5.23 22.62
C GLY A 55 10.42 -4.41 21.33
N ARG A 56 11.30 -4.86 20.42
CA ARG A 56 11.51 -4.20 19.13
C ARG A 56 10.50 -4.72 18.10
N PRO A 57 9.82 -3.83 17.34
CA PRO A 57 8.93 -4.25 16.27
C PRO A 57 9.74 -5.00 15.21
N LEU A 58 9.29 -6.21 14.86
CA LEU A 58 9.97 -7.00 13.83
C LEU A 58 9.73 -6.36 12.45
N PRO A 59 10.74 -6.36 11.57
CA PRO A 59 10.62 -5.89 10.19
C PRO A 59 9.90 -6.92 9.30
N GLY A 60 8.82 -7.52 9.82
CA GLY A 60 8.05 -8.58 9.18
C GLY A 60 6.54 -8.32 9.25
N LEU A 61 5.84 -8.79 8.23
CA LEU A 61 4.39 -8.85 8.14
C LEU A 61 3.95 -10.32 8.01
N THR A 62 2.91 -10.69 8.73
CA THR A 62 2.28 -12.01 8.65
C THR A 62 1.02 -11.92 7.81
N VAL A 63 0.82 -12.87 6.90
CA VAL A 63 -0.41 -12.93 6.09
C VAL A 63 -1.62 -13.19 6.99
N ASP A 64 -2.72 -12.51 6.72
CA ASP A 64 -3.98 -12.82 7.36
C ASP A 64 -4.47 -14.21 6.97
N ALA A 65 -5.06 -14.95 7.92
CA ALA A 65 -5.50 -16.31 7.69
C ALA A 65 -6.52 -16.42 6.54
N ALA A 66 -7.37 -15.39 6.32
CA ALA A 66 -8.33 -15.39 5.23
C ALA A 66 -7.66 -15.32 3.84
N HIS A 67 -6.42 -14.82 3.77
CA HIS A 67 -5.67 -14.67 2.51
C HIS A 67 -4.49 -15.65 2.40
N ALA A 68 -4.27 -16.52 3.38
CA ALA A 68 -3.15 -17.46 3.40
C ALA A 68 -3.13 -18.39 2.16
N GLN A 69 -4.30 -18.85 1.71
CA GLN A 69 -4.40 -19.68 0.50
C GLN A 69 -4.06 -18.91 -0.78
N ALA A 70 -4.60 -17.69 -0.93
CA ALA A 70 -4.29 -16.82 -2.06
C ALA A 70 -2.80 -16.45 -2.09
N TRP A 71 -2.21 -16.21 -0.92
CA TRP A 71 -0.78 -15.96 -0.77
C TRP A 71 0.08 -17.16 -1.16
N ALA A 72 -0.30 -18.37 -0.72
CA ALA A 72 0.39 -19.59 -1.11
C ALA A 72 0.33 -19.84 -2.62
N ALA A 73 -0.83 -19.61 -3.25
CA ALA A 73 -1.00 -19.70 -4.70
C ALA A 73 -0.08 -18.70 -5.43
N LEU A 74 -0.11 -17.42 -5.02
CA LEU A 74 0.76 -16.37 -5.57
C LEU A 74 2.25 -16.75 -5.53
N ARG A 75 2.72 -17.30 -4.41
CA ARG A 75 4.13 -17.73 -4.27
C ARG A 75 4.48 -18.92 -5.18
N GLN A 76 3.53 -19.81 -5.45
CA GLN A 76 3.74 -20.94 -6.37
C GLN A 76 3.70 -20.48 -7.83
N GLU A 77 2.77 -19.58 -8.18
CA GLU A 77 2.59 -19.07 -9.53
C GLU A 77 3.71 -18.11 -9.95
N HIS A 78 4.24 -17.34 -8.99
CA HIS A 78 5.28 -16.36 -9.23
C HIS A 78 6.57 -16.71 -8.50
N ALA A 79 7.46 -17.43 -9.19
CA ALA A 79 8.82 -17.62 -8.74
C ALA A 79 9.67 -16.37 -9.05
N GLY A 80 9.78 -15.44 -8.08
CA GLY A 80 10.73 -14.33 -8.19
C GLY A 80 10.25 -12.99 -7.64
N ALA A 81 10.66 -11.90 -8.31
CA ALA A 81 10.32 -10.53 -7.97
C ALA A 81 8.97 -10.14 -8.61
N VAL A 82 8.00 -9.77 -7.78
CA VAL A 82 6.68 -9.31 -8.19
C VAL A 82 6.47 -7.84 -7.82
N PRO A 83 5.64 -7.08 -8.55
CA PRO A 83 5.34 -5.72 -8.17
C PRO A 83 4.53 -5.69 -6.85
N LEU A 84 4.89 -4.74 -5.99
CA LEU A 84 4.30 -4.52 -4.67
C LEU A 84 3.77 -3.09 -4.57
N GLU A 85 2.54 -2.94 -4.10
CA GLU A 85 1.91 -1.65 -3.82
C GLU A 85 1.18 -1.71 -2.48
N ILE A 86 1.27 -0.66 -1.65
CA ILE A 86 0.47 -0.56 -0.42
C ILE A 86 -0.91 -0.01 -0.79
N GLU A 87 -1.96 -0.75 -0.46
CA GLU A 87 -3.32 -0.28 -0.67
C GLU A 87 -3.67 0.80 0.36
N GLY A 88 -4.07 1.98 -0.11
CA GLY A 88 -4.37 3.12 0.75
C GLY A 88 -3.16 3.99 1.12
N SER A 89 -1.95 3.65 0.70
CA SER A 89 -0.92 4.69 0.59
C SER A 89 -1.46 5.76 -0.35
N PRO A 90 -1.34 7.07 -0.02
CA PRO A 90 -1.63 8.09 -1.00
C PRO A 90 -0.77 7.72 -2.21
N ARG A 91 -1.42 7.38 -3.34
CA ARG A 91 -0.72 7.41 -4.63
C ARG A 91 0.08 8.68 -4.57
N ARG A 92 1.42 8.60 -4.72
CA ARG A 92 2.30 9.76 -4.80
C ARG A 92 1.50 10.82 -5.52
N ARG A 93 1.05 11.86 -4.81
CA ARG A 93 0.11 12.83 -5.37
C ARG A 93 0.82 13.36 -6.61
N ASP A 94 0.31 13.01 -7.79
CA ASP A 94 0.93 13.44 -9.02
C ASP A 94 0.87 14.97 -9.00
N PRO A 95 2.02 15.67 -8.96
CA PRO A 95 2.02 17.13 -8.79
C PRO A 95 1.26 17.83 -9.92
N TYR A 96 1.17 17.18 -11.07
CA TYR A 96 0.33 17.57 -12.20
C TYR A 96 -1.17 17.52 -11.87
N LEU A 97 -1.66 16.45 -11.22
CA LEU A 97 -3.07 16.33 -10.83
C LEU A 97 -3.44 17.29 -9.69
N GLU A 98 -2.53 17.57 -8.75
CA GLU A 98 -2.75 18.61 -7.73
C GLU A 98 -2.80 20.01 -8.36
N SER A 99 -1.91 20.30 -9.31
CA SER A 99 -1.92 21.59 -10.02
C SER A 99 -3.21 21.79 -10.82
N LEU A 100 -3.71 20.75 -11.47
CA LEU A 100 -4.98 20.78 -12.20
C LEU A 100 -6.19 20.91 -11.27
N SER A 101 -6.17 20.23 -10.12
CA SER A 101 -7.27 20.32 -9.14
C SER A 101 -7.39 21.72 -8.56
N ALA A 102 -6.27 22.41 -8.32
CA ALA A 102 -6.26 23.79 -7.85
C ALA A 102 -6.82 24.79 -8.90
N MET A 103 -6.53 24.59 -10.19
CA MET A 103 -7.11 25.42 -11.26
C MET A 103 -8.61 25.17 -11.47
N LEU A 104 -9.13 23.99 -11.13
CA LEU A 104 -10.55 23.66 -11.25
C LEU A 104 -11.39 24.18 -10.07
N ASP A 105 -10.76 24.58 -8.96
CA ASP A 105 -11.44 25.20 -7.82
C ASP A 105 -11.98 26.61 -8.17
N GLU A 106 -11.28 27.34 -9.06
CA GLU A 106 -11.74 28.65 -9.57
C GLU A 106 -13.07 28.56 -10.36
N TRP A 107 -13.41 27.39 -10.90
CA TRP A 107 -14.67 27.13 -11.62
C TRP A 107 -15.83 26.71 -10.71
N ASN A 108 -15.58 26.50 -9.41
CA ASN A 108 -16.60 26.22 -8.39
C ASN A 108 -16.88 27.48 -7.55
N SER A 109 -16.74 28.65 -8.17
CA SER A 109 -17.11 29.91 -7.53
C SER A 109 -18.63 29.94 -7.30
N PRO A 110 -19.11 30.40 -6.13
CA PRO A 110 -20.54 30.46 -5.81
C PRO A 110 -21.34 31.37 -6.75
N GLU A 111 -20.67 32.22 -7.54
CA GLU A 111 -21.28 33.08 -8.57
C GLU A 111 -21.85 32.30 -9.77
N ASP A 112 -21.39 31.07 -10.05
CA ASP A 112 -21.93 30.22 -11.13
C ASP A 112 -23.22 29.47 -10.74
N ALA A 113 -23.55 29.41 -9.45
CA ALA A 113 -24.78 28.76 -8.97
C ALA A 113 -26.05 29.59 -9.23
N GLU A 114 -25.91 30.91 -9.42
CA GLU A 114 -27.05 31.81 -9.68
C GLU A 114 -27.46 31.84 -11.17
N ALA A 115 -26.63 31.33 -12.08
CA ALA A 115 -26.89 31.37 -13.53
C ALA A 115 -27.80 30.22 -14.02
N PHE A 116 -28.04 29.19 -13.20
CA PHE A 116 -28.81 28.00 -13.57
C PHE A 116 -30.14 27.84 -12.82
N ASP A 117 -30.52 28.78 -11.95
CA ASP A 117 -31.80 28.71 -11.19
C ASP A 117 -33.01 29.20 -12.02
N ASP A 118 -32.81 29.77 -13.22
CA ASP A 118 -33.88 30.28 -14.10
C ASP A 118 -34.07 29.47 -15.40
N LEU A 119 -33.65 28.19 -15.45
CA LEU A 119 -33.86 27.30 -16.61
C LEU A 119 -34.88 26.18 -16.36
#